data_AF-A0AAV7K5H3-F1
#
_entry.id   AF-A0AAV7K5H3-F1
#
_cell.length_a   1.000
_cell.length_b   1.000
_cell.length_c   1.000
_cell.angle_alpha   90.00
_cell.angle_beta   90.00
_cell.angle_gamma   90.00
#
_symmetry.space_group_name_H-M   'P 1'
#
loop_
_entity.id
_entity.type
_entity.pdbx_description
1 polymer ?
#
loop_
_entity_poly.entity_id
_entity_poly.type
_entity_poly.pdbx_seq_one_letter_code
_entity_poly.pdbx_strand_id
1 'polypeptide(L)'
;MLTWFRKYGLLANVMRCTCRELIPEGPYPRHMSYIWRRTVACCKKTCSIRHGSFFEASNILFPIMFKFLYYWSEDLQAHMFLEKQLDWSPNTVVDWKNFMRDV
;
A
#
# COMPACT_ATOMS: atom_id res chain seq x y z
N MET A 1 -13.15 -2.21 0.57
CA MET A 1 -12.03 -1.23 0.56
C MET A 1 -10.96 -1.60 -0.47
N LEU A 2 -10.38 -2.80 -0.46
CA LEU A 2 -9.38 -3.22 -1.46
C LEU A 2 -9.87 -3.18 -2.92
N THR A 3 -11.16 -3.47 -3.15
CA THR A 3 -11.80 -3.41 -4.48
C THR A 3 -11.75 -2.02 -5.10
N TRP A 4 -11.83 -0.95 -4.29
CA TRP A 4 -11.73 0.42 -4.78
C TRP A 4 -10.31 0.72 -5.26
N PHE A 5 -9.29 0.41 -4.45
CA PHE A 5 -7.88 0.60 -4.82
C PHE A 5 -7.51 -0.14 -6.11
N ARG A 6 -8.05 -1.35 -6.28
CA ARG A 6 -7.91 -2.17 -7.49
C ARG A 6 -8.56 -1.57 -8.72
N LYS A 7 -9.76 -0.98 -8.56
CA LYS A 7 -10.49 -0.29 -9.64
C LYS A 7 -9.70 0.90 -10.18
N TYR A 8 -9.04 1.65 -9.32
CA TYR A 8 -8.25 2.83 -9.70
C TYR A 8 -6.77 2.51 -10.00
N GLY A 9 -6.40 1.24 -10.13
CA GLY A 9 -5.03 0.84 -10.51
C GLY A 9 -3.97 1.05 -9.42
N LEU A 10 -4.36 1.42 -8.21
CA LEU A 10 -3.44 1.66 -7.09
C LEU A 10 -2.88 0.37 -6.46
N LEU A 11 -3.50 -0.77 -6.77
CA LEU A 11 -3.06 -2.10 -6.37
C LEU A 11 -3.16 -3.07 -7.52
N ALA A 12 -2.22 -4.02 -7.57
CA ALA A 12 -2.28 -5.11 -8.53
C ALA A 12 -3.55 -5.96 -8.31
N ASN A 13 -4.27 -6.18 -9.41
CA ASN A 13 -5.43 -7.07 -9.44
C ASN A 13 -5.03 -8.55 -9.47
N VAL A 14 -3.89 -8.83 -10.10
CA VAL A 14 -3.42 -10.19 -10.38
C VAL A 14 -1.91 -10.22 -10.24
N MET A 15 -1.39 -11.26 -9.57
CA MET A 15 0.04 -11.54 -9.56
C MET A 15 0.32 -12.89 -10.19
N ARG A 16 1.22 -12.90 -11.18
CA ARG A 16 1.67 -14.11 -11.87
C ARG A 16 3.05 -14.51 -11.39
N CYS A 17 3.23 -15.81 -11.20
CA CYS A 17 4.52 -16.39 -10.90
C CYS A 17 5.38 -16.48 -12.18
N THR A 18 6.68 -16.75 -12.03
CA THR A 18 7.59 -17.06 -13.15
C THR A 18 7.12 -18.27 -13.97
N CYS A 19 6.39 -19.20 -13.37
CA CYS A 19 5.73 -20.31 -14.07
C CYS A 19 4.37 -19.93 -14.69
N ARG A 20 4.02 -18.64 -14.76
CA ARG A 20 2.80 -18.05 -15.34
C ARG A 20 1.47 -18.37 -14.66
N GLU A 21 1.46 -19.21 -13.63
CA GLU A 21 0.28 -19.44 -12.80
C GLU A 21 -0.05 -18.26 -11.88
N LEU A 22 -1.33 -18.16 -11.53
CA LEU A 22 -1.85 -17.18 -10.58
C LEU A 22 -1.40 -17.53 -9.16
N ILE A 23 -0.90 -16.54 -8.43
CA ILE A 23 -0.60 -16.70 -7.01
C ILE A 23 -1.87 -16.39 -6.21
N PRO A 24 -2.33 -17.27 -5.29
CA PRO A 24 -3.47 -16.94 -4.45
C PRO A 24 -3.12 -15.84 -3.45
N GLU A 25 -4.08 -14.97 -3.20
CA GLU A 25 -3.99 -13.99 -2.12
C GLU A 25 -4.45 -14.59 -0.80
N GLY A 26 -3.84 -14.15 0.29
CA GLY A 26 -4.23 -14.54 1.64
C GLY A 26 -3.99 -13.42 2.65
N PRO A 27 -4.72 -13.44 3.78
CA PRO A 27 -4.49 -12.51 4.86
C PRO A 27 -3.10 -12.74 5.48
N TYR A 28 -2.39 -11.65 5.76
CA TYR A 28 -1.13 -11.67 6.49
C TYR A 28 -1.39 -11.34 7.96
N PRO A 29 -1.10 -12.27 8.89
CA PRO A 29 -1.54 -12.15 10.28
C PRO A 29 -0.88 -11.00 11.04
N ARG A 30 0.25 -10.47 10.56
CA ARG A 30 1.06 -9.53 11.33
C ARG A 30 0.59 -8.07 11.26
N HIS A 31 -0.18 -7.68 10.24
CA HIS A 31 -0.54 -6.27 10.00
C HIS A 31 -1.93 -6.05 9.37
N MET A 32 -2.86 -7.02 9.42
CA MET A 32 -4.13 -6.96 8.65
C MET A 32 -3.90 -6.63 7.15
N SER A 33 -2.71 -6.96 6.64
CA SER A 33 -2.34 -6.74 5.26
C SER A 33 -2.63 -8.01 4.46
N TYR A 34 -2.59 -7.91 3.13
CA TYR A 34 -2.78 -9.07 2.25
C TYR A 34 -1.45 -9.36 1.56
N ILE A 35 -1.19 -10.65 1.34
CA ILE A 35 0.01 -11.11 0.64
C ILE A 35 -0.38 -12.06 -0.49
N TRP A 36 0.40 -12.00 -1.56
CA TRP A 36 0.47 -13.05 -2.56
C TRP A 36 1.45 -14.11 -2.03
N ARG A 37 0.96 -15.32 -1.78
CA ARG A 37 1.79 -16.41 -1.24
C ARG A 37 1.66 -17.64 -2.12
N ARG A 38 2.81 -18.14 -2.58
CA ARG A 38 2.92 -19.46 -3.20
C ARG A 38 3.85 -20.36 -2.40
N THR A 39 3.39 -21.57 -2.11
CA THR A 39 4.09 -22.55 -1.28
C THR A 39 4.80 -23.65 -2.08
N VAL A 40 4.57 -23.72 -3.39
CA VAL A 40 5.19 -24.71 -4.29
C VAL A 40 6.70 -24.50 -4.36
N ALA A 41 7.48 -25.55 -4.13
CA ALA A 41 8.94 -25.49 -4.00
C ALA A 41 9.65 -24.83 -5.20
N CYS A 42 9.20 -25.09 -6.44
CA CYS A 42 9.80 -24.53 -7.65
C CYS A 42 9.57 -23.02 -7.82
N CYS A 43 8.72 -22.41 -7.01
CA CYS A 43 8.21 -21.06 -7.22
C CYS A 43 7.79 -20.38 -5.90
N LYS A 44 8.44 -20.76 -4.79
CA LYS A 44 8.10 -20.28 -3.46
C LYS A 44 8.37 -18.78 -3.38
N LYS A 45 7.30 -17.98 -3.35
CA LYS A 45 7.37 -16.52 -3.29
C LYS A 45 6.29 -15.99 -2.36
N THR A 46 6.69 -15.04 -1.52
CA THR A 46 5.78 -14.24 -0.69
C THR A 46 6.04 -12.79 -1.02
N CYS A 47 4.99 -12.07 -1.39
CA CYS A 47 5.08 -10.66 -1.73
C CYS A 47 3.82 -9.93 -1.28
N SER A 48 3.97 -8.66 -0.92
CA SER A 48 2.83 -7.82 -0.54
C SER A 48 1.91 -7.58 -1.74
N ILE A 49 0.62 -7.42 -1.51
CA ILE A 49 -0.31 -6.94 -2.57
C ILE A 49 0.04 -5.54 -3.10
N ARG A 50 0.89 -4.81 -2.35
CA ARG A 50 1.40 -3.48 -2.69
C ARG A 50 2.63 -3.51 -3.60
N HIS A 51 3.20 -4.69 -3.86
CA HIS A 51 4.40 -4.80 -4.67
C HIS A 51 4.12 -4.32 -6.10
N GLY A 52 4.99 -3.45 -6.63
CA GLY A 52 4.82 -2.80 -7.94
C GLY A 52 3.74 -1.72 -7.96
N SER A 53 3.35 -1.18 -6.80
CA SER A 53 2.34 -0.12 -6.70
C SER A 53 2.87 1.08 -5.93
N PHE A 54 2.17 2.20 -6.00
CA PHE A 54 2.53 3.43 -5.26
C PHE A 54 2.70 3.20 -3.75
N PHE A 55 2.03 2.18 -3.19
CA PHE A 55 2.10 1.86 -1.76
C PHE A 55 3.21 0.85 -1.42
N GLU A 56 4.11 0.55 -2.35
CA GLU A 56 5.21 -0.38 -2.13
C GLU A 56 6.10 0.06 -0.95
N ALA A 57 6.60 -0.92 -0.19
CA ALA A 57 7.47 -0.74 0.98
C ALA A 57 6.93 0.12 2.14
N SER A 58 5.75 0.72 2.03
CA SER A 58 5.19 1.50 3.12
C SER A 58 4.64 0.59 4.23
N ASN A 59 5.05 0.86 5.46
CA ASN A 59 4.59 0.17 6.68
C ASN A 59 3.25 0.71 7.20
N ILE A 60 2.61 1.65 6.49
CA ILE A 60 1.39 2.31 6.94
C ILE A 60 0.15 1.49 6.54
N LEU A 61 -0.89 1.49 7.38
CA LEU A 61 -2.14 0.81 7.09
C LEU A 61 -2.92 1.53 5.97
N PHE A 62 -3.57 0.75 5.09
CA PHE A 62 -4.35 1.29 3.95
C PHE A 62 -5.35 2.39 4.33
N PRO A 63 -6.14 2.27 5.42
CA PRO A 63 -7.08 3.32 5.80
C PRO A 63 -6.40 4.65 6.13
N ILE A 64 -5.20 4.61 6.71
CA ILE A 64 -4.44 5.81 7.09
C ILE A 64 -3.85 6.46 5.83
N MET A 65 -3.32 5.64 4.91
CA MET A 65 -2.86 6.12 3.59
C MET A 65 -4.00 6.79 2.82
N PHE A 66 -5.21 6.21 2.86
CA PHE A 66 -6.38 6.78 2.18
C PHE A 66 -6.79 8.13 2.77
N LYS A 67 -6.78 8.26 4.11
CA LYS A 67 -7.03 9.55 4.77
C LYS A 67 -6.01 10.60 4.36
N PHE A 68 -4.73 10.24 4.29
CA PHE A 68 -3.69 11.14 3.80
C PHE A 68 -3.97 11.61 2.36
N LEU A 69 -4.28 10.69 1.45
CA LEU A 69 -4.61 11.03 0.06
C LEU A 69 -5.82 11.96 -0.04
N TYR A 70 -6.84 11.74 0.79
CA TYR A 70 -8.01 12.61 0.88
C TYR A 70 -7.64 14.02 1.37
N TYR A 71 -6.84 14.13 2.43
CA TYR A 71 -6.37 15.44 2.91
C TYR A 71 -5.49 16.14 1.87
N TRP A 72 -4.67 15.37 1.15
CA TRP A 72 -3.85 15.91 0.06
C TRP A 72 -4.70 16.49 -1.07
N SER A 73 -5.77 15.80 -1.49
CA SER A 73 -6.66 16.28 -2.56
C SER A 73 -7.48 17.52 -2.18
N GLU A 74 -7.74 17.72 -0.89
CA GLU A 74 -8.45 18.88 -0.35
C GLU A 74 -7.49 20.04 0.03
N ASP A 75 -6.22 19.96 -0.36
CA ASP A 75 -5.16 20.92 -0.02
C ASP A 75 -4.94 21.13 1.50
N LEU A 76 -5.35 20.15 2.31
CA LEU A 76 -5.18 20.12 3.77
C LEU A 76 -3.81 19.54 4.15
N GLN A 77 -2.75 20.19 3.66
CA GLN A 77 -1.38 19.66 3.70
C GLN A 77 -0.52 20.25 4.84
N ALA A 78 -1.13 20.97 5.79
CA ALA A 78 -0.42 21.57 6.92
C ALA A 78 0.27 20.49 7.76
N HIS A 79 1.55 20.68 8.07
CA HIS A 79 2.39 19.64 8.68
C HIS A 79 1.83 19.16 10.03
N MET A 80 1.57 20.09 10.94
CA MET A 80 0.98 19.80 12.26
C MET A 80 -0.43 19.19 12.17
N PHE A 81 -1.19 19.50 11.12
CA PHE A 81 -2.50 18.90 10.90
C PHE A 81 -2.36 17.43 10.53
N LEU A 82 -1.48 17.10 9.59
CA LEU A 82 -1.25 15.72 9.13
C LEU A 82 -0.67 14.84 10.24
N GLU A 83 0.30 15.33 11.01
CA GLU A 83 0.84 14.62 12.17
C GLU A 83 -0.28 14.23 13.15
N LYS A 84 -1.13 15.20 13.51
CA LYS A 84 -2.21 15.00 14.48
C LYS A 84 -3.32 14.09 13.95
N GLN A 85 -3.72 14.24 12.69
CA GLN A 85 -4.85 13.47 12.12
C GLN A 85 -4.47 12.05 11.74
N LEU A 86 -3.22 11.82 11.34
CA LEU A 86 -2.74 10.53 10.85
C LEU A 86 -1.92 9.77 11.90
N ASP A 87 -1.59 10.42 13.02
CA ASP A 87 -0.67 9.90 14.05
C ASP A 87 0.67 9.50 13.43
N TRP A 88 1.18 10.36 12.55
CA TRP A 88 2.43 10.15 11.84
C TRP A 88 3.56 10.93 12.51
N SER A 89 4.74 10.33 12.54
CA SER A 89 5.95 11.08 12.92
C SER A 89 6.22 12.19 11.89
N PRO A 90 6.88 13.29 12.30
CA PRO A 90 7.23 14.39 11.39
C PRO A 90 7.95 13.90 10.14
N ASN A 91 8.91 12.96 10.31
CA ASN A 91 9.65 12.35 9.21
C ASN A 91 8.72 11.60 8.23
N THR A 92 7.77 10.82 8.76
CA THR A 92 6.78 10.12 7.92
C THR A 92 5.94 11.10 7.11
N VAL A 93 5.53 12.23 7.71
CA VAL A 93 4.79 13.27 6.98
C VAL A 93 5.65 13.88 5.88
N VAL A 94 6.91 14.20 6.15
CA VAL A 94 7.84 14.73 5.12
C VAL A 94 7.99 13.74 3.96
N ASP A 95 8.27 12.47 4.25
CA ASP A 95 8.46 11.43 3.25
C ASP A 95 7.24 11.32 2.34
N TRP A 96 6.04 11.26 2.92
CA TRP A 96 4.79 11.17 2.15
C TRP A 96 4.46 12.42 1.36
N LYS A 97 4.75 13.61 1.88
CA LYS A 97 4.60 14.85 1.11
C LYS A 97 5.56 14.88 -0.08
N ASN A 98 6.78 14.37 0.08
CA ASN A 98 7.73 14.25 -1.03
C ASN A 98 7.26 13.22 -2.05
N PHE A 99 6.79 12.03 -1.61
CA PHE A 99 6.22 11.04 -2.51
C PHE A 99 5.06 11.57 -3.36
N MET A 100 4.19 12.41 -2.80
CA MET A 100 3.09 13.02 -3.57
C MET A 100 3.52 14.14 -4.51
N ARG A 101 4.70 14.73 -4.32
CA ARG A 101 5.25 15.75 -5.24
C ARG A 101 5.97 15.14 -6.43
N ASP A 102 6.50 13.93 -6.27
CA ASP A 102 7.21 13.20 -7.31
C ASP A 102 6.26 12.48 -8.30
N VAL A 103 4.96 12.39 -7.97
CA VAL A 103 3.88 11.83 -8.79
C VAL A 103 3.25 12.91 -9.67
#